data_AF-A0A2M7AIF9-F1
#
_entry.id   AF-A0A2M7AIF9-F1
#
_cell.length_a   1.000
_cell.length_b   1.000
_cell.length_c   1.000
_cell.angle_alpha   90.00
_cell.angle_beta   90.00
_cell.angle_gamma   90.00
#
_symmetry.space_group_name_H-M   'P 1'
#
loop_
_entity.id
_entity.type
_entity.pdbx_description
1 polymer ?
#
loop_
_entity_poly.entity_id
_entity_poly.type
_entity_poly.pdbx_seq_one_letter_code
_entity_poly.pdbx_strand_id
1 'polypeptide(L)'
;MKWSKPIRKPARDGLAILLPLSLLTVCGVQADGEVSVQLREKRFPVANDAVRAGLEVAEREANLGNLRLAYHQLVNPRNHDAPVVKGYGDYLMRCEFPIWNWNWDLEYFLDATITDVSGKSAIANRARVQEGMFVLERGNRAVVDMVWPLAGELTGKLIVRLVKLGANDKWFYLEVSLEGAAESRISQLRLGAYPFTTTGPPERQRWVTSLTSTHQMGNARSPLDASTEWGLVLHNRNAHETGGCLLVFDPEEIESVKAGGTYNVATFLDPKPNAARAVHLAVGYFWDQPCDQAISAFRTEAESKLRSLRSLPWAVKLDASRWISKRKELDQLIQQNALAQQHSEPWTNLSRQIDQCLAAIDANSEFESTTVQRRAGQRKFLQLMKELPELENKLYGAAVQSLIEAN
;
A
#
# COMPACT_ATOMS: atom_id res chain seq x y z
N MET A 1 35.52 -41.32 -34.39
CA MET A 1 34.57 -41.30 -35.52
C MET A 1 34.51 -39.89 -36.10
N LYS A 2 35.06 -39.71 -37.31
CA LYS A 2 34.88 -38.52 -38.16
C LYS A 2 33.73 -38.81 -39.11
N TRP A 3 32.80 -37.88 -39.31
CA TRP A 3 32.02 -37.78 -40.55
C TRP A 3 31.74 -36.32 -40.89
N SER A 4 31.57 -36.12 -42.18
CA SER A 4 31.84 -34.97 -43.04
C SER A 4 30.61 -34.14 -43.41
N LYS A 5 30.76 -32.80 -43.44
CA LYS A 5 30.47 -31.82 -44.54
C LYS A 5 29.12 -31.85 -45.33
N PRO A 6 28.74 -30.77 -46.05
CA PRO A 6 27.63 -29.86 -45.72
C PRO A 6 26.47 -29.88 -46.74
N ILE A 7 25.33 -29.25 -46.39
CA ILE A 7 24.21 -29.02 -47.33
C ILE A 7 23.97 -27.52 -47.48
N ARG A 8 24.13 -27.04 -48.72
CA ARG A 8 23.69 -25.72 -49.22
C ARG A 8 22.16 -25.67 -49.30
N LYS A 9 21.57 -24.51 -49.01
CA LYS A 9 20.24 -24.13 -49.50
C LYS A 9 20.30 -22.80 -50.27
N PRO A 10 19.45 -22.60 -51.28
CA PRO A 10 19.51 -21.47 -52.18
C PRO A 10 18.83 -20.23 -51.60
N ALA A 11 19.29 -19.08 -52.09
CA ALA A 11 18.69 -17.77 -51.93
C ALA A 11 17.24 -17.76 -52.46
N ARG A 12 16.35 -17.11 -51.70
CA ARG A 12 15.14 -16.50 -52.24
C ARG A 12 15.05 -15.09 -51.67
N ASP A 13 15.23 -14.14 -52.56
CA ASP A 13 14.94 -12.73 -52.39
C ASP A 13 13.45 -12.56 -52.10
N GLY A 14 13.15 -12.11 -50.88
CA GLY A 14 11.84 -11.61 -50.48
C GLY A 14 12.10 -10.29 -49.77
N LEU A 15 11.94 -9.19 -50.51
CA LEU A 15 12.06 -7.83 -50.01
C LEU A 15 10.86 -7.58 -49.07
N ALA A 16 10.98 -7.98 -47.80
CA ALA A 16 10.09 -7.55 -46.75
C ALA A 16 10.44 -6.11 -46.39
N ILE A 17 9.54 -5.17 -46.70
CA ILE A 17 9.58 -3.81 -46.17
C ILE A 17 9.29 -3.92 -44.67
N LEU A 18 10.35 -4.14 -43.88
CA LEU A 18 10.34 -3.95 -42.44
C LEU A 18 10.29 -2.45 -42.19
N LEU A 19 9.08 -1.93 -41.95
CA LEU A 19 8.93 -0.65 -41.28
C LEU A 19 9.68 -0.74 -39.95
N PRO A 20 10.66 0.13 -39.66
CA PRO A 20 11.25 0.19 -38.35
C PRO A 20 10.18 0.73 -37.39
N LEU A 21 9.46 -0.18 -36.72
CA LEU A 21 8.81 0.14 -35.46
C LEU A 21 9.94 0.49 -34.50
N SER A 22 10.27 1.78 -34.50
CA SER A 22 11.08 2.41 -33.47
C SER A 22 10.24 2.32 -32.19
N LEU A 23 10.43 1.24 -31.46
CA LEU A 23 10.18 1.20 -30.02
C LEU A 23 11.05 2.29 -29.41
N LEU A 24 10.52 3.51 -29.38
CA LEU A 24 10.96 4.55 -28.47
C LEU A 24 10.64 4.01 -27.07
N THR A 25 11.56 3.21 -26.51
CA THR A 25 11.70 3.12 -25.07
C THR A 25 12.05 4.52 -24.61
N VAL A 26 11.02 5.31 -24.32
CA VAL A 26 11.16 6.56 -23.58
C VAL A 26 11.66 6.16 -22.20
N CYS A 27 12.98 6.07 -22.05
CA CYS A 27 13.63 6.14 -20.76
C CYS A 27 13.34 7.55 -20.25
N GLY A 28 12.16 7.73 -19.65
CA GLY A 28 11.82 8.96 -18.96
C GLY A 28 12.90 9.20 -17.92
N VAL A 29 13.65 10.27 -18.10
CA VAL A 29 14.54 10.79 -17.05
C VAL A 29 13.62 11.08 -15.86
N GLN A 30 13.65 10.24 -14.83
CA GLN A 30 12.93 10.52 -13.60
C GLN A 30 13.49 11.83 -13.05
N ALA A 31 12.61 12.80 -12.79
CA ALA A 31 13.03 14.04 -12.16
C ALA A 31 13.62 13.71 -10.78
N ASP A 32 14.70 14.40 -10.41
CA ASP A 32 15.32 14.24 -9.09
C ASP A 32 14.25 14.37 -7.99
N GLY A 33 14.12 13.31 -7.17
CA GLY A 33 13.16 13.25 -6.07
C GLY A 33 11.81 12.61 -6.40
N GLU A 34 11.56 12.12 -7.62
CA GLU A 34 10.36 11.34 -7.91
C GLU A 34 10.41 9.95 -7.24
N VAL A 35 9.32 9.59 -6.54
CA VAL A 35 9.16 8.26 -5.96
C VAL A 35 8.63 7.31 -7.03
N SER A 36 9.44 6.32 -7.41
CA SER A 36 8.99 5.25 -8.31
C SER A 36 7.87 4.44 -7.65
N VAL A 37 6.78 4.18 -8.38
CA VAL A 37 5.64 3.38 -7.89
C VAL A 37 5.34 2.24 -8.85
N GLN A 38 5.44 1.01 -8.34
CA GLN A 38 5.08 -0.21 -9.05
C GLN A 38 4.09 -1.01 -8.21
N LEU A 39 2.98 -1.42 -8.83
CA LEU A 39 2.06 -2.38 -8.25
C LEU A 39 2.15 -3.69 -9.03
N ARG A 40 2.06 -4.80 -8.31
CA ARG A 40 2.00 -6.13 -8.89
C ARG A 40 0.92 -6.92 -8.19
N GLU A 41 0.09 -7.59 -8.96
CA GLU A 41 -0.90 -8.54 -8.47
C GLU A 41 -0.70 -9.87 -9.19
N LYS A 42 -0.69 -10.95 -8.43
CA LYS A 42 -0.57 -12.30 -8.95
C LYS A 42 -1.50 -13.25 -8.21
N ARG A 43 -2.02 -14.20 -8.96
CA ARG A 43 -2.67 -15.39 -8.43
C ARG A 43 -1.98 -16.62 -8.99
N PHE A 44 -1.75 -17.60 -8.14
CA PHE A 44 -1.18 -18.87 -8.57
C PHE A 44 -1.66 -20.02 -7.68
N PRO A 45 -1.84 -21.22 -8.25
CA PRO A 45 -2.20 -22.40 -7.47
C PRO A 45 -1.06 -22.78 -6.52
N VAL A 46 -1.41 -23.35 -5.35
CA VAL A 46 -0.40 -23.95 -4.48
C VAL A 46 0.13 -25.22 -5.13
N ALA A 47 1.36 -25.16 -5.64
CA ALA A 47 2.03 -26.32 -6.22
C ALA A 47 2.56 -27.26 -5.12
N ASN A 48 2.51 -28.57 -5.39
CA ASN A 48 3.20 -29.60 -4.60
C ASN A 48 2.78 -29.72 -3.11
N ASP A 49 1.58 -29.30 -2.74
CA ASP A 49 1.02 -29.47 -1.40
C ASP A 49 -0.37 -30.14 -1.49
N ALA A 50 -0.43 -31.44 -1.17
CA ALA A 50 -1.66 -32.21 -1.25
C ALA A 50 -2.75 -31.71 -0.29
N VAL A 51 -2.36 -31.12 0.85
CA VAL A 51 -3.30 -30.59 1.85
C VAL A 51 -3.91 -29.27 1.39
N ARG A 52 -3.17 -28.50 0.58
CA ARG A 52 -3.62 -27.24 -0.01
C ARG A 52 -4.06 -27.37 -1.47
N ALA A 53 -4.29 -28.59 -1.95
CA ALA A 53 -4.72 -28.84 -3.32
C ALA A 53 -6.05 -28.13 -3.63
N GLY A 54 -6.07 -27.38 -4.75
CA GLY A 54 -7.23 -26.58 -5.17
C GLY A 54 -7.36 -25.22 -4.47
N LEU A 55 -6.41 -24.84 -3.62
CA LEU A 55 -6.27 -23.49 -3.09
C LEU A 55 -5.34 -22.65 -3.97
N GLU A 56 -5.50 -21.34 -3.90
CA GLU A 56 -4.67 -20.36 -4.60
C GLU A 56 -4.04 -19.38 -3.62
N VAL A 57 -2.89 -18.83 -4.01
CA VAL A 57 -2.28 -17.69 -3.32
C VAL A 57 -2.67 -16.42 -4.07
N ALA A 58 -3.28 -15.47 -3.36
CA ALA A 58 -3.42 -14.10 -3.80
C ALA A 58 -2.24 -13.26 -3.27
N GLU A 59 -1.36 -12.85 -4.18
CA GLU A 59 -0.19 -12.00 -3.90
C GLU A 59 -0.41 -10.60 -4.45
N ARG A 60 -0.18 -9.57 -3.63
CA ARG A 60 -0.18 -8.18 -4.04
C ARG A 60 1.03 -7.48 -3.49
N GLU A 61 1.68 -6.66 -4.30
CA GLU A 61 2.92 -5.96 -3.93
C GLU A 61 2.86 -4.51 -4.38
N ALA A 62 3.33 -3.62 -3.51
CA ALA A 62 3.53 -2.21 -3.79
C ALA A 62 4.99 -1.85 -3.50
N ASN A 63 5.71 -1.42 -4.53
CA ASN A 63 7.06 -0.85 -4.41
C ASN A 63 6.96 0.67 -4.55
N LEU A 64 7.46 1.39 -3.55
CA LEU A 64 7.49 2.85 -3.47
C LEU A 64 8.93 3.32 -3.21
N GLY A 65 9.72 3.50 -4.27
CA GLY A 65 11.16 3.76 -4.16
C GLY A 65 11.89 2.59 -3.49
N ASN A 66 12.45 2.82 -2.30
CA ASN A 66 13.15 1.83 -1.48
C ASN A 66 12.23 1.12 -0.45
N LEU A 67 10.91 1.31 -0.51
CA LEU A 67 9.93 0.60 0.32
C LEU A 67 9.21 -0.46 -0.51
N ARG A 68 9.07 -1.68 0.03
CA ARG A 68 8.19 -2.71 -0.52
C ARG A 68 7.22 -3.21 0.54
N LEU A 69 5.92 -3.11 0.27
CA LEU A 69 4.89 -3.84 1.01
C LEU A 69 4.37 -4.98 0.15
N ALA A 70 4.26 -6.17 0.74
CA ALA A 70 3.71 -7.33 0.07
C ALA A 70 2.66 -8.03 0.94
N TYR A 71 1.50 -8.28 0.35
CA TYR A 71 0.41 -9.04 0.90
C TYR A 71 0.38 -10.42 0.24
N HIS A 72 0.23 -11.46 1.04
CA HIS A 72 0.07 -12.84 0.61
C HIS A 72 -1.10 -13.42 1.40
N GLN A 73 -2.05 -14.04 0.72
CA GLN A 73 -3.13 -14.78 1.38
C GLN A 73 -3.48 -16.02 0.58
N LEU A 74 -3.48 -17.16 1.25
CA LEU A 74 -4.06 -18.39 0.76
C LEU A 74 -5.59 -18.28 0.77
N VAL A 75 -6.22 -18.61 -0.35
CA VAL A 75 -7.66 -18.47 -0.58
C VAL A 75 -8.25 -19.75 -1.15
N ASN A 76 -9.54 -19.95 -0.92
CA ASN A 76 -10.32 -21.01 -1.57
C ASN A 76 -11.21 -20.41 -2.68
N PRO A 77 -10.83 -20.53 -3.97
CA PRO A 77 -11.60 -20.00 -5.08
C PRO A 77 -13.03 -20.56 -5.17
N ARG A 78 -13.23 -21.81 -4.71
CA ARG A 78 -14.55 -22.47 -4.72
C ARG A 78 -15.51 -21.90 -3.67
N ASN A 79 -15.01 -21.12 -2.73
CA ASN A 79 -15.78 -20.48 -1.66
C ASN A 79 -15.61 -18.96 -1.71
N HIS A 80 -15.77 -18.36 -2.90
CA HIS A 80 -15.70 -16.92 -3.11
C HIS A 80 -14.43 -16.28 -2.52
N ASP A 81 -13.28 -16.93 -2.75
CA ASP A 81 -11.98 -16.52 -2.20
C ASP A 81 -11.95 -16.41 -0.67
N ALA A 82 -12.68 -17.25 0.05
CA ALA A 82 -12.59 -17.28 1.51
C ALA A 82 -11.12 -17.49 1.95
N PRO A 83 -10.57 -16.63 2.84
CA PRO A 83 -9.23 -16.81 3.38
C PRO A 83 -9.08 -18.16 4.09
N VAL A 84 -7.94 -18.81 3.89
CA VAL A 84 -7.55 -20.02 4.60
C VAL A 84 -6.31 -19.69 5.41
N VAL A 85 -6.43 -19.62 6.73
CA VAL A 85 -5.31 -19.36 7.66
C VAL A 85 -5.23 -20.50 8.66
N LYS A 86 -4.56 -21.59 8.28
CA LYS A 86 -4.44 -22.83 9.06
C LYS A 86 -3.02 -23.07 9.59
N GLY A 87 -2.01 -22.47 8.96
CA GLY A 87 -0.62 -22.64 9.33
C GLY A 87 0.27 -21.51 8.87
N TYR A 88 1.57 -21.68 9.13
CA TYR A 88 2.61 -20.75 8.71
C TYR A 88 2.64 -20.61 7.18
N GLY A 89 2.83 -19.37 6.71
CA GLY A 89 2.89 -19.03 5.29
C GLY A 89 1.53 -18.91 4.59
N ASP A 90 0.41 -19.23 5.26
CA ASP A 90 -0.93 -19.06 4.67
C ASP A 90 -1.35 -17.58 4.54
N TYR A 91 -0.76 -16.72 5.38
CA TYR A 91 -0.97 -15.28 5.36
C TYR A 91 0.35 -14.59 5.66
N LEU A 92 0.69 -13.58 4.87
CA LEU A 92 1.81 -12.69 5.14
C LEU A 92 1.41 -11.24 4.81
N MET A 93 1.78 -10.33 5.71
CA MET A 93 1.81 -8.88 5.46
C MET A 93 3.24 -8.43 5.72
N ARG A 94 3.99 -8.20 4.64
CA ARG A 94 5.44 -8.02 4.66
C ARG A 94 5.78 -6.56 4.45
N CYS A 95 6.77 -6.07 5.19
CA CYS A 95 7.40 -4.78 4.93
C CYS A 95 8.90 -4.95 4.79
N GLU A 96 9.43 -4.69 3.60
CA GLU A 96 10.87 -4.59 3.36
C GLU A 96 11.22 -3.11 3.25
N PHE A 97 11.91 -2.59 4.26
CA PHE A 97 12.34 -1.19 4.29
C PHE A 97 13.73 -1.04 4.93
N PRO A 98 14.78 -0.81 4.12
CA PRO A 98 14.75 -0.72 2.65
C PRO A 98 14.52 -2.09 1.99
N ILE A 99 14.17 -2.12 0.69
CA ILE A 99 13.96 -3.37 -0.06
C ILE A 99 15.18 -4.30 0.09
N TRP A 100 14.92 -5.61 0.19
CA TRP A 100 15.89 -6.69 0.39
C TRP A 100 16.47 -6.80 1.81
N ASN A 101 15.97 -5.97 2.74
CA ASN A 101 16.32 -6.06 4.15
C ASN A 101 15.13 -6.53 4.98
N TRP A 102 15.44 -7.25 6.06
CA TRP A 102 14.45 -7.91 6.92
C TRP A 102 14.12 -7.06 8.16
N ASN A 103 14.47 -5.77 8.15
CA ASN A 103 14.35 -4.91 9.34
C ASN A 103 12.92 -4.89 9.88
N TRP A 104 11.96 -4.61 9.00
CA TRP A 104 10.55 -4.78 9.32
C TRP A 104 10.09 -6.21 9.05
N ASP A 105 9.02 -6.64 9.71
CA ASP A 105 8.63 -8.05 9.72
C ASP A 105 8.12 -8.52 8.34
N LEU A 106 8.69 -9.63 7.85
CA LEU A 106 8.37 -10.23 6.55
C LEU A 106 7.20 -11.21 6.61
N GLU A 107 6.54 -11.32 7.75
CA GLU A 107 5.40 -12.21 7.96
C GLU A 107 4.20 -11.42 8.46
N TYR A 108 4.39 -10.64 9.54
CA TYR A 108 3.30 -9.98 10.25
C TYR A 108 3.65 -8.54 10.61
N PHE A 109 4.03 -7.75 9.60
CA PHE A 109 4.36 -6.33 9.73
C PHE A 109 3.24 -5.54 10.40
N LEU A 110 1.99 -5.72 9.99
CA LEU A 110 0.86 -4.97 10.51
C LEU A 110 -0.32 -5.91 10.74
N ASP A 111 -0.91 -5.86 11.93
CA ASP A 111 -2.24 -6.39 12.21
C ASP A 111 -3.12 -5.26 12.75
N ALA A 112 -4.31 -5.09 12.17
CA ALA A 112 -5.31 -4.14 12.65
C ALA A 112 -6.50 -4.91 13.25
N THR A 113 -6.67 -4.80 14.56
CA THR A 113 -7.80 -5.40 15.27
C THR A 113 -8.94 -4.40 15.32
N ILE A 114 -10.09 -4.82 14.82
CA ILE A 114 -11.31 -4.02 14.78
C ILE A 114 -12.30 -4.61 15.77
N THR A 115 -12.87 -3.76 16.62
CA THR A 115 -13.95 -4.10 17.55
C THR A 115 -15.25 -3.48 17.07
N ASP A 116 -16.30 -4.29 17.02
CA ASP A 116 -17.64 -3.86 16.65
C ASP A 116 -18.48 -3.39 17.84
N VAL A 117 -19.72 -2.98 17.56
CA VAL A 117 -20.69 -2.51 18.57
C VAL A 117 -21.07 -3.54 19.61
N SER A 118 -20.95 -4.83 19.27
CA SER A 118 -21.21 -5.94 20.20
C SER A 118 -20.00 -6.23 21.10
N GLY A 119 -18.86 -5.57 20.85
CA GLY A 119 -17.59 -5.81 21.54
C GLY A 119 -16.77 -6.95 20.94
N LYS A 120 -17.24 -7.59 19.86
CA LYS A 120 -16.51 -8.66 19.19
C LYS A 120 -15.34 -8.06 18.40
N SER A 121 -14.19 -8.70 18.51
CA SER A 121 -12.94 -8.22 17.91
C SER A 121 -12.35 -9.22 16.92
N ALA A 122 -11.79 -8.72 15.82
CA ALA A 122 -11.11 -9.54 14.82
C ALA A 122 -9.98 -8.78 14.12
N ILE A 123 -8.95 -9.50 13.67
CA ILE A 123 -7.86 -8.93 12.85
C ILE A 123 -8.38 -8.76 11.41
N ALA A 124 -8.71 -7.54 11.03
CA ALA A 124 -9.44 -7.25 9.79
C ALA A 124 -8.65 -7.60 8.53
N ASN A 125 -7.35 -7.29 8.50
CA ASN A 125 -6.47 -7.57 7.36
C ASN A 125 -6.10 -9.06 7.18
N ARG A 126 -6.66 -9.96 8.00
CA ARG A 126 -6.59 -11.42 7.88
C ARG A 126 -7.96 -12.08 7.63
N ALA A 127 -9.04 -11.37 7.97
CA ALA A 127 -10.37 -11.94 8.00
C ALA A 127 -11.02 -12.03 6.60
N ARG A 128 -10.58 -11.18 5.67
CA ARG A 128 -11.01 -11.18 4.26
C ARG A 128 -9.81 -10.96 3.35
N VAL A 129 -9.97 -11.39 2.10
CA VAL A 129 -8.97 -11.12 1.06
C VAL A 129 -8.96 -9.62 0.78
N GLN A 130 -7.76 -9.05 0.66
CA GLN A 130 -7.58 -7.67 0.22
C GLN A 130 -8.30 -7.44 -1.13
N GLU A 131 -9.06 -6.35 -1.27
CA GLU A 131 -9.69 -5.96 -2.53
C GLU A 131 -8.64 -5.53 -3.56
N GLY A 132 -7.62 -4.80 -3.12
CA GLY A 132 -6.53 -4.37 -3.98
C GLY A 132 -5.61 -3.34 -3.35
N MET A 133 -4.64 -2.89 -4.15
CA MET A 133 -3.76 -1.77 -3.89
C MET A 133 -4.01 -0.68 -4.94
N PHE A 134 -4.18 0.56 -4.51
CA PHE A 134 -4.55 1.66 -5.38
C PHE A 134 -3.52 2.77 -5.28
N VAL A 135 -2.75 3.00 -6.35
CA VAL A 135 -1.95 4.23 -6.46
C VAL A 135 -2.88 5.41 -6.65
N LEU A 136 -2.78 6.38 -5.75
CA LEU A 136 -3.58 7.59 -5.75
C LEU A 136 -2.78 8.83 -6.18
N GLU A 137 -1.48 8.88 -5.87
CA GLU A 137 -0.59 9.99 -6.23
C GLU A 137 0.79 9.44 -6.65
N ARG A 138 1.42 10.09 -7.63
CA ARG A 138 2.78 9.81 -8.14
C ARG A 138 3.54 11.14 -8.32
N GLY A 139 4.87 11.11 -8.23
CA GLY A 139 5.74 12.29 -8.32
C GLY A 139 6.66 12.37 -7.11
N ASN A 140 6.92 13.58 -6.60
CA ASN A 140 7.75 13.80 -5.40
C ASN A 140 7.15 13.21 -4.11
N ARG A 141 5.91 12.74 -4.19
CA ARG A 141 5.16 12.01 -3.17
C ARG A 141 4.42 10.87 -3.86
N ALA A 142 4.49 9.68 -3.28
CA ALA A 142 3.66 8.55 -3.66
C ALA A 142 2.62 8.29 -2.56
N VAL A 143 1.37 8.09 -2.96
CA VAL A 143 0.28 7.69 -2.07
C VAL A 143 -0.36 6.41 -2.59
N VAL A 144 -0.42 5.37 -1.75
CA VAL A 144 -1.02 4.08 -2.08
C VAL A 144 -1.98 3.65 -0.97
N ASP A 145 -3.20 3.28 -1.36
CA ASP A 145 -4.17 2.67 -0.44
C ASP A 145 -4.19 1.15 -0.61
N MET A 146 -4.12 0.43 0.50
CA MET A 146 -4.37 -1.00 0.61
C MET A 146 -5.74 -1.19 1.26
N VAL A 147 -6.62 -1.99 0.66
CA VAL A 147 -8.04 -2.01 1.04
C VAL A 147 -8.51 -3.43 1.35
N TRP A 148 -9.05 -3.64 2.55
CA TRP A 148 -9.70 -4.90 2.95
C TRP A 148 -11.15 -4.67 3.29
N PRO A 149 -12.08 -5.53 2.85
CA PRO A 149 -13.45 -5.49 3.34
C PRO A 149 -13.49 -6.04 4.77
N LEU A 150 -14.37 -5.49 5.61
CA LEU A 150 -14.58 -6.03 6.95
C LEU A 150 -15.36 -7.37 6.88
N ALA A 151 -15.15 -8.22 7.89
CA ALA A 151 -15.76 -9.56 7.95
C ALA A 151 -17.02 -9.60 8.81
N GLY A 152 -17.80 -10.66 8.66
CA GLY A 152 -19.02 -10.88 9.45
C GLY A 152 -20.15 -9.93 9.05
N GLU A 153 -20.80 -9.36 10.06
CA GLU A 153 -21.90 -8.40 9.92
C GLU A 153 -21.42 -6.96 9.72
N LEU A 154 -20.11 -6.73 9.75
CA LEU A 154 -19.54 -5.40 9.60
C LEU A 154 -19.59 -4.93 8.15
N THR A 155 -20.25 -3.80 7.93
CA THR A 155 -20.34 -3.15 6.62
C THR A 155 -19.28 -2.05 6.52
N GLY A 156 -18.15 -2.34 5.89
CA GLY A 156 -17.10 -1.34 5.73
C GLY A 156 -15.79 -1.90 5.23
N LYS A 157 -14.75 -1.08 5.31
CA LYS A 157 -13.40 -1.38 4.83
C LYS A 157 -12.35 -0.90 5.82
N LEU A 158 -11.32 -1.72 6.00
CA LEU A 158 -10.04 -1.29 6.55
C LEU A 158 -9.19 -0.72 5.41
N ILE A 159 -8.70 0.50 5.59
CA ILE A 159 -7.79 1.16 4.66
C ILE A 159 -6.43 1.30 5.35
N VAL A 160 -5.37 0.85 4.70
CA VAL A 160 -3.99 1.16 5.08
C VAL A 160 -3.40 2.04 3.99
N ARG A 161 -3.24 3.33 4.29
CA ARG A 161 -2.69 4.32 3.38
C ARG A 161 -1.21 4.51 3.65
N LEU A 162 -0.41 4.38 2.60
CA LEU A 162 1.03 4.59 2.60
C LEU A 162 1.34 5.93 1.94
N VAL A 163 2.20 6.72 2.57
CA VAL A 163 2.73 7.95 1.98
C VAL A 163 4.25 7.88 2.02
N LYS A 164 4.87 7.86 0.83
CA LYS A 164 6.33 7.95 0.68
C LYS A 164 6.69 9.30 0.09
N LEU A 165 7.57 10.03 0.76
CA LEU A 165 8.13 11.29 0.25
C LEU A 165 9.47 11.00 -0.43
N GLY A 166 9.72 11.66 -1.57
CA GLY A 166 10.96 11.51 -2.34
C GLY A 166 12.19 12.02 -1.60
N ALA A 167 12.05 13.15 -0.90
CA ALA A 167 13.13 13.77 -0.12
C ALA A 167 13.48 13.04 1.19
N ASN A 168 12.78 11.96 1.54
CA ASN A 168 12.94 11.28 2.82
C ASN A 168 13.03 9.76 2.60
N ASP A 169 14.20 9.28 2.21
CA ASP A 169 14.48 7.88 1.88
C ASP A 169 14.33 6.93 3.08
N LYS A 170 14.68 7.37 4.29
CA LYS A 170 14.64 6.56 5.53
C LYS A 170 13.29 6.46 6.21
N TRP A 171 12.27 7.18 5.72
CA TRP A 171 10.94 7.20 6.33
C TRP A 171 9.81 7.07 5.30
N PHE A 172 8.71 6.46 5.74
CA PHE A 172 7.40 6.60 5.14
C PHE A 172 6.36 6.84 6.24
N TYR A 173 5.16 7.22 5.84
CA TYR A 173 4.05 7.44 6.75
C TYR A 173 2.94 6.47 6.44
N LEU A 174 2.24 6.03 7.48
CA LEU A 174 1.20 5.03 7.44
C LEU A 174 -0.02 5.56 8.18
N GLU A 175 -1.18 5.48 7.54
CA GLU A 175 -2.48 5.70 8.17
C GLU A 175 -3.25 4.39 8.12
N VAL A 176 -3.80 3.98 9.26
CA VAL A 176 -4.77 2.89 9.34
C VAL A 176 -6.12 3.49 9.67
N SER A 177 -7.09 3.37 8.77
CA SER A 177 -8.40 3.97 8.93
C SER A 177 -9.56 3.03 8.58
N LEU A 178 -10.74 3.32 9.13
CA LEU A 178 -11.98 2.61 8.88
C LEU A 178 -12.92 3.43 8.01
N GLU A 179 -13.28 2.91 6.85
CA GLU A 179 -14.27 3.48 5.96
C GLU A 179 -15.58 2.68 6.03
N GLY A 180 -16.71 3.37 6.18
CA GLY A 180 -17.97 2.69 6.56
C GLY A 180 -17.94 2.20 8.00
N ALA A 181 -18.94 1.42 8.42
CA ALA A 181 -19.07 0.87 9.77
C ALA A 181 -18.87 1.93 10.87
N ALA A 182 -19.64 3.02 10.86
CA ALA A 182 -19.44 4.21 11.72
C ALA A 182 -19.24 3.86 13.21
N GLU A 183 -19.91 2.82 13.68
CA GLU A 183 -19.90 2.39 15.08
C GLU A 183 -18.77 1.40 15.43
N SER A 184 -17.97 0.95 14.45
CA SER A 184 -16.80 0.10 14.69
C SER A 184 -15.55 0.94 14.96
N ARG A 185 -14.58 0.33 15.64
CA ARG A 185 -13.33 1.01 16.02
C ARG A 185 -12.10 0.13 15.82
N ILE A 186 -10.97 0.76 15.51
CA ILE A 186 -9.64 0.18 15.61
C ILE A 186 -9.31 0.09 17.11
N SER A 187 -9.30 -1.13 17.66
CA SER A 187 -9.02 -1.35 19.08
C SER A 187 -7.55 -1.64 19.34
N GLN A 188 -6.82 -2.14 18.34
CA GLN A 188 -5.37 -2.35 18.45
C GLN A 188 -4.71 -2.36 17.08
N LEU A 189 -3.55 -1.72 16.98
CA LEU A 189 -2.57 -1.95 15.94
C LEU A 189 -1.39 -2.72 16.50
N ARG A 190 -0.95 -3.78 15.82
CA ARG A 190 0.30 -4.48 16.11
C ARG A 190 1.25 -4.26 14.94
N LEU A 191 2.44 -3.71 15.22
CA LEU A 191 3.53 -3.58 14.26
C LEU A 191 4.66 -4.55 14.61
N GLY A 192 5.00 -5.44 13.69
CA GLY A 192 6.12 -6.36 13.81
C GLY A 192 7.39 -5.81 13.17
N ALA A 193 8.53 -5.98 13.83
CA ALA A 193 9.85 -5.71 13.31
C ALA A 193 10.80 -6.89 13.59
N TYR A 194 11.70 -7.16 12.66
CA TYR A 194 12.76 -8.15 12.81
C TYR A 194 14.11 -7.44 12.69
N PRO A 195 14.52 -6.63 13.70
CA PRO A 195 15.70 -5.80 13.61
C PRO A 195 16.96 -6.67 13.44
N PHE A 196 17.39 -6.80 12.18
CA PHE A 196 18.51 -7.56 11.64
C PHE A 196 18.56 -9.07 11.97
N THR A 197 19.06 -9.86 11.01
CA THR A 197 19.19 -11.32 11.14
C THR A 197 20.46 -11.68 11.90
N THR A 198 20.33 -12.56 12.89
CA THR A 198 21.46 -12.98 13.72
C THR A 198 21.68 -14.48 13.70
N THR A 199 22.93 -14.89 13.76
CA THR A 199 23.37 -16.27 13.57
C THR A 199 23.18 -17.18 14.79
N GLY A 200 22.98 -16.65 16.00
CA GLY A 200 22.60 -17.47 17.17
C GLY A 200 22.62 -16.72 18.51
N PRO A 201 22.20 -17.30 19.64
CA PRO A 201 22.42 -16.70 20.96
C PRO A 201 23.92 -16.51 21.24
N PRO A 202 24.37 -15.41 21.88
CA PRO A 202 23.61 -14.36 22.58
C PRO A 202 23.02 -13.27 21.66
N GLU A 203 23.15 -13.39 20.35
CA GLU A 203 22.85 -12.35 19.35
C GLU A 203 21.36 -12.11 19.10
N ARG A 204 20.45 -12.78 19.82
CA ARG A 204 18.99 -12.58 19.67
C ARG A 204 18.39 -11.65 20.71
N GLN A 205 19.20 -10.84 21.41
CA GLN A 205 18.65 -9.91 22.39
C GLN A 205 17.94 -8.77 21.67
N ARG A 206 16.62 -8.86 21.59
CA ARG A 206 15.78 -7.82 21.00
C ARG A 206 15.53 -6.72 22.03
N TRP A 207 15.61 -5.47 21.61
CA TRP A 207 15.44 -4.31 22.48
C TRP A 207 14.52 -3.28 21.87
N VAL A 208 13.90 -2.51 22.74
CA VAL A 208 13.21 -1.27 22.39
C VAL A 208 13.82 -0.15 23.21
N THR A 209 14.32 0.87 22.53
CA THR A 209 14.75 2.12 23.17
C THR A 209 13.76 3.20 22.82
N SER A 210 13.11 3.77 23.83
CA SER A 210 12.26 4.94 23.68
C SER A 210 13.06 6.24 23.85
N LEU A 211 12.35 7.36 23.85
CA LEU A 211 12.91 8.67 24.14
C LEU A 211 13.50 8.74 25.57
N THR A 212 12.92 8.03 26.53
CA THR A 212 13.26 8.14 27.95
C THR A 212 13.87 6.87 28.54
N SER A 213 13.69 5.71 27.91
CA SER A 213 14.04 4.43 28.51
C SER A 213 14.54 3.39 27.50
N THR A 214 15.04 2.27 28.00
CA THR A 214 15.53 1.15 27.19
C THR A 214 15.11 -0.16 27.83
N HIS A 215 14.44 -1.02 27.06
CA HIS A 215 13.84 -2.26 27.52
C HIS A 215 14.38 -3.44 26.72
N GLN A 216 14.80 -4.49 27.42
CA GLN A 216 15.07 -5.78 26.78
C GLN A 216 13.74 -6.50 26.57
N MET A 217 13.50 -6.96 25.35
CA MET A 217 12.27 -7.69 25.02
C MET A 217 12.35 -9.13 25.48
N GLY A 218 11.23 -9.62 25.99
CA GLY A 218 11.01 -11.02 26.31
C GLY A 218 9.59 -11.45 25.94
N ASN A 219 9.17 -12.62 26.46
CA ASN A 219 7.82 -13.14 26.23
C ASN A 219 6.72 -12.22 26.79
N ALA A 220 6.99 -11.54 27.90
CA ALA A 220 6.05 -10.59 28.50
C ALA A 220 6.09 -9.25 27.74
N ARG A 221 4.92 -8.66 27.52
CA ARG A 221 4.80 -7.33 26.94
C ARG A 221 5.13 -6.29 28.02
N SER A 222 6.12 -5.46 27.76
CA SER A 222 6.48 -4.33 28.62
C SER A 222 5.58 -3.14 28.27
N PRO A 223 4.82 -2.58 29.24
CA PRO A 223 4.08 -1.35 29.00
C PRO A 223 5.07 -0.19 28.83
N LEU A 224 4.72 0.74 27.94
CA LEU A 224 5.41 2.00 27.76
C LEU A 224 4.43 3.15 28.05
N ASP A 225 4.92 4.30 28.51
CA ASP A 225 4.11 5.49 28.69
C ASP A 225 3.91 6.19 27.34
N ALA A 226 2.71 6.07 26.76
CA ALA A 226 2.39 6.65 25.46
C ALA A 226 2.64 8.17 25.39
N SER A 227 2.56 8.89 26.51
CA SER A 227 2.73 10.35 26.54
C SER A 227 4.19 10.79 26.44
N THR A 228 5.14 9.95 26.86
CA THR A 228 6.58 10.27 26.89
C THR A 228 7.44 9.33 26.03
N GLU A 229 6.90 8.19 25.60
CA GLU A 229 7.58 7.12 24.87
C GLU A 229 6.98 6.89 23.47
N TRP A 230 6.55 7.97 22.81
CA TRP A 230 5.91 7.93 21.49
C TRP A 230 6.86 7.74 20.31
N GLY A 231 8.17 7.86 20.55
CA GLY A 231 9.23 7.53 19.61
C GLY A 231 10.01 6.30 20.06
N LEU A 232 10.09 5.28 19.21
CA LEU A 232 10.72 4.00 19.49
C LEU A 232 11.80 3.64 18.46
N VAL A 233 12.94 3.16 18.96
CA VAL A 233 13.97 2.45 18.20
C VAL A 233 13.86 0.97 18.53
N LEU A 234 13.58 0.14 17.53
CA LEU A 234 13.46 -1.31 17.63
C LEU A 234 14.78 -1.88 17.09
N HIS A 235 15.59 -2.51 17.94
CA HIS A 235 16.95 -2.88 17.58
C HIS A 235 17.40 -4.17 18.25
N ASN A 236 18.60 -4.60 17.90
CA ASN A 236 19.32 -5.66 18.55
C ASN A 236 20.57 -5.09 19.22
N ARG A 237 20.86 -5.54 20.44
CA ARG A 237 21.96 -5.00 21.24
C ARG A 237 23.19 -5.89 21.10
N ASN A 238 23.83 -5.81 19.95
CA ASN A 238 25.18 -6.32 19.73
C ASN A 238 26.00 -5.31 18.93
N ALA A 239 27.25 -5.09 19.34
CA ALA A 239 28.12 -3.99 18.87
C ALA A 239 28.46 -4.01 17.37
N HIS A 240 28.13 -5.09 16.66
CA HIS A 240 28.40 -5.24 15.23
C HIS A 240 27.16 -5.02 14.35
N GLU A 241 25.98 -4.85 14.95
CA GLU A 241 24.75 -4.67 14.18
C GLU A 241 24.51 -3.18 13.91
N THR A 242 24.26 -2.89 12.64
CA THR A 242 24.21 -1.53 12.09
C THR A 242 22.84 -1.18 11.53
N GLY A 243 21.80 -1.92 11.91
CA GLY A 243 20.45 -1.77 11.37
C GLY A 243 19.33 -1.98 12.39
N GLY A 244 18.19 -1.36 12.12
CA GLY A 244 17.00 -1.47 12.94
C GLY A 244 15.84 -0.63 12.43
N CYS A 245 14.76 -0.62 13.20
CA CYS A 245 13.50 0.02 12.83
C CYS A 245 13.21 1.21 13.73
N LEU A 246 12.54 2.23 13.17
CA LEU A 246 12.16 3.45 13.87
C LEU A 246 10.65 3.62 13.78
N LEU A 247 9.99 3.92 14.89
CA LEU A 247 8.55 4.16 14.94
C LEU A 247 8.28 5.47 15.68
N VAL A 248 7.43 6.31 15.11
CA VAL A 248 6.86 7.48 15.79
C VAL A 248 5.35 7.40 15.63
N PHE A 249 4.64 7.53 16.74
CA PHE A 249 3.17 7.63 16.78
C PHE A 249 2.75 8.93 17.46
N ASP A 250 1.49 9.33 17.27
CA ASP A 250 0.96 10.51 17.94
C ASP A 250 0.45 10.16 19.35
N PRO A 251 1.03 10.73 20.43
CA PRO A 251 0.53 10.51 21.79
C PRO A 251 -0.90 11.02 22.02
N GLU A 252 -1.41 11.90 21.14
CA GLU A 252 -2.80 12.34 21.18
C GLU A 252 -3.77 11.28 20.67
N GLU A 253 -3.31 10.36 19.82
CA GLU A 253 -4.11 9.30 19.21
C GLU A 253 -4.04 7.97 19.96
N ILE A 254 -2.95 7.71 20.69
CA ILE A 254 -2.69 6.42 21.34
C ILE A 254 -2.97 6.50 22.84
N GLU A 255 -3.80 5.58 23.35
CA GLU A 255 -4.14 5.46 24.77
C GLU A 255 -3.05 4.69 25.53
N SER A 256 -2.63 3.55 24.99
CA SER A 256 -1.58 2.74 25.59
C SER A 256 -0.69 2.09 24.54
N VAL A 257 0.59 1.91 24.89
CA VAL A 257 1.57 1.23 24.07
C VAL A 257 2.25 0.14 24.88
N LYS A 258 2.49 -1.00 24.23
CA LYS A 258 3.22 -2.13 24.80
C LYS A 258 4.22 -2.62 23.76
N ALA A 259 5.39 -3.05 24.21
CA ALA A 259 6.38 -3.69 23.36
C ALA A 259 6.72 -5.09 23.88
N GLY A 260 6.90 -6.06 23.00
CA GLY A 260 7.32 -7.40 23.41
C GLY A 260 7.59 -8.32 22.23
N GLY A 261 8.03 -9.54 22.51
CA GLY A 261 8.32 -10.54 21.50
C GLY A 261 9.72 -11.12 21.64
N THR A 262 9.83 -12.41 21.31
CA THR A 262 11.05 -13.20 21.53
C THR A 262 11.85 -13.38 20.25
N TYR A 263 11.17 -13.54 19.12
CA TYR A 263 11.80 -13.68 17.80
C TYR A 263 11.80 -12.34 17.05
N ASN A 264 10.64 -11.71 16.98
CA ASN A 264 10.45 -10.36 16.47
C ASN A 264 10.23 -9.38 17.63
N VAL A 265 10.37 -8.09 17.38
CA VAL A 265 9.87 -7.03 18.26
C VAL A 265 8.50 -6.63 17.74
N ALA A 266 7.47 -6.77 18.56
CA ALA A 266 6.13 -6.30 18.26
C ALA A 266 5.78 -5.10 19.14
N THR A 267 5.31 -4.02 18.51
CA THR A 267 4.71 -2.87 19.20
C THR A 267 3.19 -2.98 19.08
N PHE A 268 2.50 -2.88 20.20
CA PHE A 268 1.04 -2.91 20.29
C PHE A 268 0.56 -1.52 20.70
N LEU A 269 -0.23 -0.89 19.85
CA LEU A 269 -0.79 0.44 20.04
C LEU A 269 -2.30 0.31 20.20
N ASP A 270 -2.83 0.73 21.34
CA ASP A 270 -4.26 0.76 21.62
C ASP A 270 -4.75 2.22 21.42
N PRO A 271 -5.53 2.53 20.36
CA PRO A 271 -5.94 3.90 20.06
C PRO A 271 -6.98 4.45 21.06
N LYS A 272 -6.94 5.76 21.32
CA LYS A 272 -7.98 6.44 22.11
C LYS A 272 -9.32 6.42 21.39
N PRO A 273 -10.46 6.51 22.10
CA PRO A 273 -11.79 6.49 21.50
C PRO A 273 -12.00 7.51 20.37
N ASN A 274 -11.44 8.72 20.49
CA ASN A 274 -11.54 9.78 19.48
C ASN A 274 -10.66 9.53 18.23
N ALA A 275 -9.59 8.75 18.35
CA ALA A 275 -8.70 8.39 17.24
C ALA A 275 -8.94 6.97 16.72
N ALA A 276 -9.89 6.23 17.29
CA ALA A 276 -10.12 4.82 16.95
C ALA A 276 -10.71 4.59 15.54
N ARG A 277 -10.78 5.63 14.71
CA ARG A 277 -11.23 5.59 13.31
C ARG A 277 -10.09 5.80 12.32
N ALA A 278 -9.02 6.45 12.73
CA ALA A 278 -7.84 6.71 11.91
C ALA A 278 -6.64 6.91 12.85
N VAL A 279 -5.59 6.11 12.66
CA VAL A 279 -4.35 6.19 13.43
C VAL A 279 -3.20 6.43 12.47
N HIS A 280 -2.34 7.39 12.80
CA HIS A 280 -1.24 7.81 11.96
C HIS A 280 0.11 7.45 12.60
N LEU A 281 1.02 6.93 11.79
CA LEU A 281 2.35 6.47 12.19
C LEU A 281 3.40 6.98 11.21
N ALA A 282 4.58 7.34 11.70
CA ALA A 282 5.78 7.48 10.88
C ALA A 282 6.68 6.27 11.12
N VAL A 283 7.07 5.61 10.03
CA VAL A 283 7.77 4.33 10.03
C VAL A 283 9.10 4.52 9.31
N GLY A 284 10.19 4.16 9.99
CA GLY A 284 11.55 4.42 9.53
C GLY A 284 12.48 3.25 9.72
N TYR A 285 13.71 3.43 9.26
CA TYR A 285 14.81 2.51 9.55
C TYR A 285 16.12 3.28 9.70
N PHE A 286 17.11 2.63 10.32
CA PHE A 286 18.51 3.00 10.17
C PHE A 286 19.29 1.80 9.62
N TRP A 287 20.39 2.10 8.93
CA TRP A 287 21.22 1.11 8.26
C TRP A 287 22.65 1.64 8.19
N ASP A 288 23.63 0.73 8.21
CA ASP A 288 25.07 1.03 8.25
C ASP A 288 25.47 2.05 9.34
N GLN A 289 24.73 2.08 10.45
CA GLN A 289 24.97 2.97 11.58
C GLN A 289 24.96 2.20 12.91
N PRO A 290 25.99 2.35 13.77
CA PRO A 290 25.98 1.78 15.11
C PRO A 290 24.73 2.15 15.91
N CYS A 291 24.14 1.20 16.64
CA CYS A 291 22.87 1.38 17.34
C CYS A 291 22.86 2.57 18.32
N ASP A 292 23.95 2.81 19.04
CA ASP A 292 24.07 3.95 19.98
C ASP A 292 23.99 5.30 19.25
N GLN A 293 24.66 5.42 18.10
CA GLN A 293 24.58 6.60 17.25
C GLN A 293 23.19 6.76 16.64
N ALA A 294 22.57 5.67 16.20
CA ALA A 294 21.21 5.68 15.65
C ALA A 294 20.18 6.13 16.71
N ILE A 295 20.30 5.63 17.94
CA ILE A 295 19.46 6.05 19.09
C ILE A 295 19.65 7.55 19.38
N SER A 296 20.90 8.03 19.43
CA SER A 296 21.19 9.44 19.69
C SER A 296 20.65 10.35 18.59
N ALA A 297 20.82 9.96 17.33
CA ALA A 297 20.27 10.67 16.18
C ALA A 297 18.74 10.69 16.24
N PHE A 298 18.11 9.53 16.46
CA PHE A 298 16.67 9.38 16.54
C PHE A 298 16.05 10.29 17.61
N ARG A 299 16.61 10.33 18.82
CA ARG A 299 16.12 11.21 19.91
C ARG A 299 16.14 12.69 19.54
N THR A 300 17.07 13.10 18.68
CA THR A 300 17.16 14.49 18.20
C THR A 300 16.14 14.78 17.08
N GLU A 301 15.84 13.80 16.22
CA GLU A 301 14.90 13.98 15.11
C GLU A 301 13.43 13.68 15.45
N ALA A 302 13.15 12.91 16.52
CA ALA A 302 11.84 12.36 16.81
C ALA A 302 10.73 13.44 16.83
N GLU A 303 10.98 14.59 17.47
CA GLU A 303 10.04 15.71 17.52
C GLU A 303 9.74 16.28 16.13
N SER A 304 10.76 16.39 15.28
CA SER A 304 10.57 16.82 13.90
C SER A 304 9.76 15.82 13.08
N LYS A 305 9.89 14.51 13.36
CA LYS A 305 9.11 13.46 12.71
C LYS A 305 7.66 13.46 13.18
N LEU A 306 7.40 13.67 14.47
CA LEU A 306 6.04 13.84 14.99
C LEU A 306 5.36 15.07 14.38
N ARG A 307 6.04 16.21 14.30
CA ARG A 307 5.51 17.40 13.60
C ARG A 307 5.20 17.12 12.13
N SER A 308 6.10 16.41 11.45
CA SER A 308 5.91 16.01 10.06
C SER A 308 4.69 15.11 9.90
N LEU A 309 4.52 14.12 10.78
CA LEU A 309 3.37 13.22 10.83
C LEU A 309 2.04 13.99 10.96
N ARG A 310 1.96 14.92 11.93
CA ARG A 310 0.77 15.76 12.18
C ARG A 310 0.44 16.70 11.03
N SER A 311 1.47 17.25 10.39
CA SER A 311 1.33 18.20 9.27
C SER A 311 1.14 17.54 7.90
N LEU A 312 1.25 16.20 7.82
CA LEU A 312 1.26 15.51 6.53
C LEU A 312 -0.08 15.71 5.82
N PRO A 313 -0.10 16.16 4.55
CA PRO A 313 -1.35 16.36 3.82
C PRO A 313 -1.92 15.00 3.40
N TRP A 314 -2.64 14.30 4.27
CA TRP A 314 -3.17 12.95 4.00
C TRP A 314 -4.14 12.87 2.81
N ALA A 315 -4.75 14.00 2.43
CA ALA A 315 -5.56 14.10 1.22
C ALA A 315 -4.70 14.01 -0.05
N VAL A 316 -5.30 13.48 -1.12
CA VAL A 316 -4.67 13.41 -2.45
C VAL A 316 -5.12 14.58 -3.29
N LYS A 317 -4.20 15.16 -4.07
CA LYS A 317 -4.55 16.19 -5.05
C LYS A 317 -5.28 15.56 -6.24
N LEU A 318 -6.53 15.95 -6.43
CA LEU A 318 -7.31 15.54 -7.59
C LEU A 318 -7.07 16.48 -8.75
N ASP A 319 -6.87 15.94 -9.95
CA ASP A 319 -6.81 16.72 -11.18
C ASP A 319 -8.21 16.91 -11.78
N ALA A 320 -9.05 17.65 -11.04
CA ALA A 320 -10.42 17.93 -11.47
C ALA A 320 -10.46 18.75 -12.77
N SER A 321 -9.47 19.62 -12.99
CA SER A 321 -9.34 20.41 -14.22
C SER A 321 -9.13 19.53 -15.45
N ARG A 322 -8.27 18.51 -15.35
CA ARG A 322 -8.12 17.52 -16.42
C ARG A 322 -9.40 16.76 -16.69
N TRP A 323 -10.14 16.36 -15.65
CA TRP A 323 -11.47 15.74 -15.83
C TRP A 323 -12.42 16.66 -16.61
N ILE A 324 -12.57 17.92 -16.19
CA ILE A 324 -13.46 18.89 -16.85
C ILE A 324 -13.08 19.07 -18.32
N SER A 325 -11.78 19.20 -18.62
CA SER A 325 -11.29 19.30 -20.00
C SER A 325 -11.63 18.06 -20.82
N LYS A 326 -11.34 16.86 -20.29
CA LYS A 326 -11.58 15.58 -20.98
C LYS A 326 -13.06 15.32 -21.20
N ARG A 327 -13.89 15.68 -20.23
CA ARG A 327 -15.35 15.57 -20.36
C ARG A 327 -15.87 16.40 -21.52
N LYS A 328 -15.49 17.68 -21.60
CA LYS A 328 -15.92 18.58 -22.68
C LYS A 328 -15.51 18.05 -24.06
N GLU A 329 -14.28 17.55 -24.18
CA GLU A 329 -13.74 16.93 -25.39
C GLU A 329 -14.58 15.72 -25.85
N LEU A 330 -14.86 14.78 -24.94
CA LEU A 330 -15.62 13.57 -25.26
C LEU A 330 -17.11 13.84 -25.50
N ASP A 331 -17.71 14.80 -24.78
CA ASP A 331 -19.08 15.26 -25.03
C ASP A 331 -19.23 15.81 -26.46
N GLN A 332 -18.25 16.61 -26.92
CA GLN A 332 -18.23 17.13 -28.30
C GLN A 332 -18.08 16.01 -29.34
N LEU A 333 -17.21 15.03 -29.08
CA LEU A 333 -16.98 13.90 -29.98
C LEU A 333 -18.27 13.07 -30.18
N ILE A 334 -19.00 12.78 -29.11
CA ILE A 334 -20.26 12.02 -29.15
C ILE A 334 -21.36 12.79 -29.89
N GLN A 335 -21.41 14.12 -29.72
CA GLN A 335 -22.40 14.95 -30.43
C GLN A 335 -22.15 14.99 -31.94
N GLN A 336 -20.88 14.97 -32.36
CA GLN A 336 -20.49 15.16 -33.76
C GLN A 336 -20.41 13.85 -34.56
N ASN A 337 -20.43 12.68 -33.89
CA ASN A 337 -20.15 11.41 -34.54
C ASN A 337 -21.20 10.32 -34.23
N ALA A 338 -21.90 9.85 -35.26
CA ALA A 338 -22.97 8.86 -35.13
C ALA A 338 -22.48 7.48 -34.65
N LEU A 339 -21.27 7.04 -35.03
CA LEU A 339 -20.72 5.78 -34.51
C LEU A 339 -20.32 5.91 -33.03
N ALA A 340 -19.79 7.06 -32.62
CA ALA A 340 -19.47 7.32 -31.21
C ALA A 340 -20.73 7.37 -30.33
N GLN A 341 -21.90 7.70 -30.87
CA GLN A 341 -23.18 7.66 -30.13
C GLN A 341 -23.54 6.26 -29.61
N GLN A 342 -23.00 5.20 -30.22
CA GLN A 342 -23.17 3.82 -29.73
C GLN A 342 -22.56 3.61 -28.33
N HIS A 343 -21.64 4.48 -27.92
CA HIS A 343 -20.99 4.46 -26.61
C HIS A 343 -21.51 5.55 -25.65
N SER A 344 -22.60 6.24 -26.01
CA SER A 344 -23.17 7.36 -25.22
C SER A 344 -23.68 6.94 -23.85
N GLU A 345 -24.28 5.74 -23.70
CA GLU A 345 -24.75 5.25 -22.41
C GLU A 345 -23.59 4.92 -21.45
N PRO A 346 -22.57 4.11 -21.82
CA PRO A 346 -21.38 3.92 -21.01
C PRO A 346 -20.71 5.24 -20.59
N TRP A 347 -20.61 6.20 -21.51
CA TRP A 347 -20.08 7.54 -21.25
C TRP A 347 -20.91 8.33 -20.24
N THR A 348 -22.22 8.40 -20.44
CA THR A 348 -23.13 9.13 -19.56
C THR A 348 -23.09 8.54 -18.15
N ASN A 349 -23.01 7.21 -18.03
CA ASN A 349 -22.92 6.56 -16.74
C ASN A 349 -21.58 6.82 -16.03
N LEU A 350 -20.45 6.72 -16.75
CA LEU A 350 -19.13 6.98 -16.17
C LEU A 350 -18.97 8.44 -15.75
N SER A 351 -19.32 9.38 -16.64
CA SER A 351 -19.23 10.82 -16.36
C SER A 351 -20.09 11.24 -15.16
N ARG A 352 -21.34 10.76 -15.09
CA ARG A 352 -22.22 10.98 -13.94
C ARG A 352 -21.63 10.45 -12.65
N GLN A 353 -21.03 9.26 -12.65
CA GLN A 353 -20.39 8.70 -11.45
C GLN A 353 -19.17 9.53 -11.02
N ILE A 354 -18.35 10.00 -11.96
CA ILE A 354 -17.20 10.86 -11.67
C ILE A 354 -17.66 12.19 -11.07
N ASP A 355 -18.67 12.83 -11.66
CA ASP A 355 -19.25 14.07 -11.16
C ASP A 355 -19.85 13.91 -9.75
N GLN A 356 -20.55 12.80 -9.50
CA GLN A 356 -21.07 12.46 -8.17
C GLN A 356 -19.94 12.31 -7.14
N CYS A 357 -18.81 11.72 -7.53
CA CYS A 357 -17.65 11.62 -6.64
C CYS A 357 -17.07 13.02 -6.32
N LEU A 358 -16.90 13.89 -7.31
CA LEU A 358 -16.39 15.25 -7.10
C LEU A 358 -17.33 16.06 -6.21
N ALA A 359 -18.64 16.04 -6.48
CA ALA A 359 -19.63 16.73 -5.65
C ALA A 359 -19.60 16.24 -4.19
N ALA A 360 -19.48 14.93 -3.97
CA ALA A 360 -19.37 14.35 -2.63
C ALA A 360 -18.04 14.72 -1.93
N ILE A 361 -16.96 14.93 -2.68
CA ILE A 361 -15.67 15.36 -2.12
C ILE A 361 -15.71 16.83 -1.69
N ASP A 362 -16.41 17.68 -2.44
CA ASP A 362 -16.53 19.12 -2.16
C ASP A 362 -17.49 19.41 -1.00
N ALA A 363 -18.62 18.69 -0.92
CA ALA A 363 -19.61 18.81 0.15
C ALA A 363 -19.06 18.42 1.54
N ASN A 364 -17.99 17.62 1.57
CA ASN A 364 -17.36 17.04 2.76
C ASN A 364 -16.11 17.82 3.18
N SER A 365 -16.12 19.15 3.08
CA SER A 365 -14.95 19.99 3.36
C SER A 365 -14.88 20.53 4.79
N GLU A 366 -15.95 20.46 5.58
CA GLU A 366 -16.06 21.23 6.84
C GLU A 366 -15.90 20.43 8.17
N PHE A 367 -15.87 19.08 8.18
CA PHE A 367 -15.84 18.31 9.45
C PHE A 367 -14.83 17.14 9.48
N GLU A 368 -14.21 16.82 10.61
CA GLU A 368 -13.22 15.72 10.69
C GLU A 368 -13.79 14.33 10.31
N SER A 369 -15.03 14.02 10.70
CA SER A 369 -15.73 12.78 10.29
C SER A 369 -15.93 12.68 8.77
N THR A 370 -15.87 13.81 8.07
CA THR A 370 -15.95 13.88 6.61
C THR A 370 -14.61 13.57 5.93
N THR A 371 -13.49 13.55 6.67
CA THR A 371 -12.16 13.26 6.09
C THR A 371 -12.08 11.86 5.50
N VAL A 372 -12.61 10.86 6.21
CA VAL A 372 -12.59 9.48 5.71
C VAL A 372 -13.55 9.29 4.52
N GLN A 373 -14.75 9.88 4.58
CA GLN A 373 -15.71 9.82 3.47
C GLN A 373 -15.18 10.56 2.23
N ARG A 374 -14.53 11.70 2.42
CA ARG A 374 -13.85 12.43 1.36
C ARG A 374 -12.75 11.59 0.72
N ARG A 375 -11.97 10.84 1.51
CA ARG A 375 -10.94 9.90 1.01
C ARG A 375 -11.57 8.74 0.22
N ALA A 376 -12.72 8.23 0.66
CA ALA A 376 -13.50 7.24 -0.08
C ALA A 376 -13.89 7.75 -1.47
N GLY A 377 -14.44 8.98 -1.53
CA GLY A 377 -14.78 9.67 -2.77
C GLY A 377 -13.56 9.89 -3.66
N GLN A 378 -12.43 10.33 -3.10
CA GLN A 378 -11.16 10.50 -3.83
C GLN A 378 -10.70 9.18 -4.47
N ARG A 379 -10.71 8.09 -3.71
CA ARG A 379 -10.30 6.77 -4.22
C ARG A 379 -11.23 6.29 -5.32
N LYS A 380 -12.56 6.46 -5.16
CA LYS A 380 -13.53 6.10 -6.20
C LYS A 380 -13.37 6.94 -7.46
N PHE A 381 -13.18 8.26 -7.33
CA PHE A 381 -12.86 9.15 -8.44
C PHE A 381 -11.63 8.65 -9.21
N LEU A 382 -10.53 8.36 -8.51
CA LEU A 382 -9.29 7.89 -9.14
C LEU A 382 -9.42 6.50 -9.77
N GLN A 383 -10.28 5.62 -9.23
CA GLN A 383 -10.61 4.35 -9.86
C GLN A 383 -11.38 4.57 -11.17
N LEU A 384 -12.43 5.39 -11.17
CA LEU A 384 -13.21 5.71 -12.37
C LEU A 384 -12.36 6.40 -13.45
N MET A 385 -11.43 7.28 -13.04
CA MET A 385 -10.48 7.91 -13.97
C MET A 385 -9.50 6.92 -14.63
N LYS A 386 -9.32 5.70 -14.09
CA LYS A 386 -8.54 4.63 -14.75
C LYS A 386 -9.33 3.87 -15.79
N GLU A 387 -10.67 3.89 -15.71
CA GLU A 387 -11.56 3.30 -16.72
C GLU A 387 -11.73 4.23 -17.94
N LEU A 388 -11.55 5.54 -17.73
CA LEU A 388 -11.69 6.57 -18.77
C LEU A 388 -10.87 6.31 -20.05
N PRO A 389 -9.57 5.95 -20.00
CA PRO A 389 -8.77 5.74 -21.22
C PRO A 389 -9.29 4.61 -22.11
N GLU A 390 -9.89 3.55 -21.54
CA GLU A 390 -10.46 2.46 -22.34
C GLU A 390 -11.68 2.95 -23.12
N LEU A 391 -12.56 3.72 -22.46
CA LEU A 391 -13.74 4.29 -23.10
C LEU A 391 -13.35 5.37 -24.12
N GLU A 392 -12.36 6.20 -23.79
CA GLU A 392 -11.77 7.19 -24.70
C GLU A 392 -11.29 6.53 -25.99
N ASN A 393 -10.54 5.43 -25.91
CA ASN A 393 -10.08 4.69 -27.08
C ASN A 393 -11.23 4.14 -27.93
N LYS A 394 -12.32 3.66 -27.31
CA LYS A 394 -13.51 3.19 -28.05
C LYS A 394 -14.20 4.33 -28.79
N LEU A 395 -14.38 5.46 -28.12
CA LEU A 395 -15.00 6.67 -28.69
C LEU A 395 -14.17 7.23 -29.86
N TYR A 396 -12.85 7.36 -29.68
CA TYR A 396 -11.96 7.81 -30.74
C TYR A 396 -11.87 6.82 -31.90
N GLY A 397 -11.83 5.52 -31.62
CA GLY A 397 -11.84 4.48 -32.64
C GLY A 397 -13.10 4.55 -33.52
N ALA A 398 -14.27 4.69 -32.90
CA ALA A 398 -15.54 4.87 -33.61
C ALA A 398 -15.52 6.15 -34.48
N ALA A 399 -14.97 7.24 -33.94
CA ALA A 399 -14.88 8.49 -34.67
C ALA A 399 -13.95 8.42 -35.89
N VAL A 400 -12.78 7.80 -35.74
CA VAL A 400 -11.85 7.54 -36.85
C VAL A 400 -12.51 6.65 -37.90
N GLN A 401 -13.26 5.63 -37.50
CA GLN A 401 -13.95 4.76 -38.45
C GLN A 401 -15.00 5.52 -39.28
N SER A 402 -15.79 6.42 -38.68
CA SER A 402 -16.73 7.25 -39.47
C SER A 402 -16.01 8.16 -40.46
N LEU A 403 -14.84 8.68 -40.10
CA LEU A 403 -14.04 9.51 -41.02
C LEU A 403 -13.50 8.67 -42.19
N ILE A 404 -13.15 7.41 -41.96
CA ILE A 404 -12.73 6.48 -43.03
C ILE A 404 -13.91 6.15 -43.94
N GLU A 405 -15.11 5.94 -43.39
CA GLU A 405 -16.30 5.59 -44.18
C GLU A 405 -16.88 6.77 -44.98
N ALA A 406 -16.58 8.01 -44.58
CA ALA A 406 -17.04 9.22 -45.26
C ALA A 406 -16.13 9.69 -46.41
N ASN A 407 -14.89 9.18 -46.50
CA ASN A 407 -13.93 9.46 -47.57
C ASN A 407 -13.89 8.29 -48.57
#